data_AF-A0A7S8EIZ1-F1
#
_entry.id   AF-A0A7S8EIZ1-F1
#
_cell.length_a   1.000
_cell.length_b   1.000
_cell.length_c   1.000
_cell.angle_alpha   90.00
_cell.angle_beta   90.00
_cell.angle_gamma   90.00
#
_symmetry.space_group_name_H-M   'P 1'
#
loop_
_entity.id
_entity.type
_entity.pdbx_description
1 polymer ?
#
loop_
_entity_poly.entity_id
_entity_poly.type
_entity_poly.pdbx_seq_one_letter_code
_entity_poly.pdbx_strand_id
1 'polypeptide(L)'
;MPNLVIPAPNVHTIPTSDGGAFPVRRVYCIGRNFAAHAVEMGHDPDREPPFFFQKNPNNLDASGEFPYPPHSTDVHHEVEMLVALKSGGTKISLESALDHVWGYAVCLDMTRRDLQGEAKKMGRPWEIGKAFERSGPVGPLHPASEIGHPSNGRVELKVNGDLRQEGDLNQMIWKVPEMIAYLSEYFELKAGDVIMAGTPSGVNAIVRGDLMEASIAGVSSLSVTVI
;
A
#
# COMPACT_ATOMS: atom_id res chain seq x y z
N MET A 1 27.47 19.26 -5.14
CA MET A 1 26.24 18.80 -5.82
C MET A 1 26.62 18.26 -7.18
N PRO A 2 25.98 17.19 -7.68
CA PRO A 2 26.23 16.70 -9.04
C PRO A 2 25.94 17.81 -10.06
N ASN A 3 26.72 17.86 -11.13
CA ASN A 3 26.50 18.78 -12.26
C ASN A 3 25.38 18.21 -13.14
N LEU A 4 24.13 18.56 -12.85
CA LEU A 4 22.96 18.06 -13.56
C LEU A 4 22.58 18.98 -14.72
N VAL A 5 22.11 18.38 -15.83
CA VAL A 5 21.68 19.12 -17.04
C VAL A 5 20.30 19.80 -16.88
N ILE A 6 19.57 19.45 -15.82
CA ILE A 6 18.29 20.04 -15.40
C ILE A 6 18.24 20.11 -13.87
N PRO A 7 17.37 20.93 -13.26
CA PRO A 7 17.12 20.88 -11.82
C PRO A 7 16.74 19.46 -11.37
N ALA A 8 17.32 19.02 -10.25
CA ALA A 8 16.93 17.73 -9.66
C ALA A 8 15.44 17.75 -9.29
N PRO A 9 14.68 16.69 -9.62
CA PRO A 9 13.33 16.55 -9.11
C PRO A 9 13.31 16.55 -7.58
N ASN A 10 12.23 17.07 -6.99
CA ASN A 10 12.04 17.01 -5.55
C ASN A 10 11.86 15.55 -5.11
N VAL A 11 12.49 15.19 -4.00
CA VAL A 11 12.24 13.91 -3.33
C VAL A 11 10.82 13.98 -2.76
N HIS A 12 9.96 13.05 -3.17
CA HIS A 12 8.62 12.96 -2.62
C HIS A 12 8.68 12.42 -1.18
N THR A 13 7.87 12.98 -0.30
CA THR A 13 7.85 12.62 1.13
C THR A 13 6.43 12.44 1.63
N ILE A 14 6.24 11.55 2.60
CA ILE A 14 4.99 11.38 3.35
C ILE A 14 5.19 11.81 4.80
N PRO A 15 4.18 12.43 5.46
CA PRO A 15 4.31 12.90 6.83
C PRO A 15 4.44 11.73 7.81
N THR A 16 5.10 11.97 8.94
CA THR A 16 5.20 11.01 10.04
C THR A 16 4.47 11.54 11.28
N SER A 17 4.01 10.64 12.15
CA SER A 17 3.25 10.99 13.36
C SER A 17 4.08 11.76 14.40
N ASP A 18 5.40 11.68 14.32
CA ASP A 18 6.37 12.39 15.16
C ASP A 18 6.75 13.79 14.61
N GLY A 19 6.09 14.25 13.54
CA GLY A 19 6.28 15.59 12.97
C GLY A 19 7.39 15.71 11.92
N GLY A 20 7.99 14.57 11.54
CA GLY A 20 8.94 14.49 10.43
C GLY A 20 8.29 14.21 9.07
N ALA A 21 9.14 13.81 8.11
CA ALA A 21 8.74 13.38 6.79
C ALA A 21 9.64 12.23 6.31
N PHE A 22 9.02 11.19 5.74
CA PHE A 22 9.72 10.01 5.23
C PHE A 22 9.91 10.12 3.72
N PRO A 23 11.17 10.09 3.20
CA PRO A 23 11.44 10.17 1.78
C PRO A 23 11.10 8.85 1.07
N VAL A 24 10.26 8.92 0.04
CA VAL A 24 9.78 7.75 -0.70
C VAL A 24 10.67 7.50 -1.93
N ARG A 25 11.16 6.27 -2.07
CA ARG A 25 12.03 5.83 -3.17
C ARG A 25 11.28 4.99 -4.20
N ARG A 26 10.66 3.88 -3.79
CA ARG A 26 9.81 3.02 -4.63
C ARG A 26 8.58 2.60 -3.86
N VAL A 27 7.48 2.37 -4.58
CA VAL A 27 6.22 1.88 -4.01
C VAL A 27 5.94 0.51 -4.62
N TYR A 28 6.13 -0.53 -3.83
CA TYR A 28 5.72 -1.90 -4.18
C TYR A 28 4.31 -2.14 -3.66
N CYS A 29 3.52 -2.94 -4.38
CA CYS A 29 2.17 -3.31 -3.99
C CYS A 29 1.99 -4.81 -4.21
N ILE A 30 1.54 -5.55 -3.21
CA ILE A 30 1.25 -6.98 -3.36
C ILE A 30 -0.19 -7.19 -3.83
N GLY A 31 -0.39 -8.06 -4.83
CA GLY A 31 -1.73 -8.41 -5.29
C GLY A 31 -2.31 -9.62 -4.54
N ARG A 32 -3.61 -9.59 -4.25
CA ARG A 32 -4.39 -10.71 -3.67
C ARG A 32 -3.81 -11.25 -2.35
N ASN A 33 -3.45 -10.37 -1.43
CA ASN A 33 -2.77 -10.77 -0.20
C ASN A 33 -3.69 -10.99 1.02
N PHE A 34 -5.02 -11.07 0.85
CA PHE A 34 -5.95 -11.39 1.94
C PHE A 34 -6.77 -12.61 1.60
N ALA A 35 -6.83 -13.56 2.52
CA ALA A 35 -7.71 -14.71 2.41
C ALA A 35 -9.14 -14.32 2.84
N ALA A 36 -10.15 -14.97 2.25
CA ALA A 36 -11.54 -14.80 2.66
C ALA A 36 -11.84 -15.36 4.07
N HIS A 37 -10.93 -16.19 4.60
CA HIS A 37 -10.96 -16.73 5.97
C HIS A 37 -9.60 -16.45 6.63
N ALA A 38 -9.56 -16.40 7.96
CA ALA A 38 -8.30 -16.27 8.68
C ALA A 38 -7.39 -17.46 8.38
N VAL A 39 -6.17 -17.19 7.91
CA VAL A 39 -5.11 -18.20 7.86
C VAL A 39 -4.65 -18.37 9.30
N GLU A 40 -5.21 -19.37 10.00
CA GLU A 40 -4.67 -19.81 11.29
C GLU A 40 -3.19 -20.14 11.10
N MET A 41 -2.33 -19.57 11.95
CA MET A 41 -0.88 -19.59 11.82
C MET A 41 -0.37 -20.96 11.34
N GLY A 42 0.09 -21.02 10.09
CA GLY A 42 0.59 -22.25 9.51
C GLY A 42 0.77 -22.08 8.02
N HIS A 43 1.95 -22.47 7.52
CA HIS A 43 2.22 -22.62 6.10
C HIS A 43 1.04 -23.35 5.44
N ASP A 44 0.27 -22.63 4.62
CA ASP A 44 -0.52 -23.27 3.58
C ASP A 44 0.48 -23.69 2.49
N PRO A 45 0.78 -24.99 2.34
CA PRO A 45 1.72 -25.47 1.34
C PRO A 45 1.22 -25.24 -0.09
N ASP A 46 -0.08 -24.98 -0.26
CA ASP A 46 -0.72 -24.74 -1.55
C ASP A 46 -0.91 -23.24 -1.85
N ARG A 47 -0.35 -22.34 -1.00
CA ARG A 47 -0.43 -20.90 -1.26
C ARG A 47 0.30 -20.54 -2.56
N GLU A 48 -0.41 -19.87 -3.46
CA GLU A 48 0.19 -19.36 -4.69
C GLU A 48 1.29 -18.32 -4.36
N PRO A 49 2.41 -18.32 -5.10
CA PRO A 49 3.43 -17.28 -4.96
C PRO A 49 2.84 -15.87 -5.08
N PRO A 50 3.33 -14.90 -4.30
CA PRO A 50 2.83 -13.54 -4.40
C PRO A 50 3.24 -12.94 -5.75
N PHE A 51 2.49 -11.95 -6.20
CA PHE A 51 2.91 -11.12 -7.31
C PHE A 51 2.84 -9.65 -6.90
N PHE A 52 3.72 -8.85 -7.50
CA PHE A 52 3.85 -7.44 -7.17
C PHE A 52 3.70 -6.57 -8.41
N PHE A 53 3.16 -5.37 -8.21
CA PHE A 53 3.22 -4.26 -9.15
C PHE A 53 3.77 -3.04 -8.42
N GLN A 54 3.97 -1.94 -9.16
CA GLN A 54 4.50 -0.71 -8.58
C GLN A 54 3.59 0.49 -8.85
N LYS A 55 3.69 1.47 -7.94
CA LYS A 55 3.27 2.85 -8.16
C LYS A 55 4.53 3.73 -8.17
N ASN A 56 4.38 4.96 -8.68
CA ASN A 56 5.43 5.97 -8.59
C ASN A 56 5.46 6.58 -7.17
N PRO A 57 6.61 7.08 -6.68
CA PRO A 57 6.69 7.73 -5.37
C PRO A 57 5.67 8.86 -5.19
N ASN A 58 5.50 9.70 -6.21
CA ASN A 58 4.55 10.81 -6.22
C ASN A 58 3.08 10.40 -6.47
N ASN A 59 2.77 9.10 -6.53
CA ASN A 59 1.39 8.63 -6.46
C ASN A 59 0.89 8.57 -5.02
N LEU A 60 1.80 8.49 -4.04
CA LEU A 60 1.42 8.62 -2.64
C LEU A 60 1.00 10.05 -2.35
N ASP A 61 -0.14 10.21 -1.68
CA ASP A 61 -0.72 11.52 -1.42
C ASP A 61 -1.31 11.59 -0.01
N ALA A 62 -0.80 12.51 0.79
CA ALA A 62 -1.21 12.71 2.18
C ALA A 62 -2.14 13.93 2.35
N SER A 63 -2.70 14.45 1.26
CA SER A 63 -3.57 15.63 1.30
C SER A 63 -4.96 15.39 1.91
N GLY A 64 -5.42 14.14 1.98
CA GLY A 64 -6.80 13.82 2.35
C GLY A 64 -7.82 14.05 1.23
N GLU A 65 -7.36 14.29 0.01
CA GLU A 65 -8.18 14.44 -1.19
C GLU A 65 -7.78 13.42 -2.25
N PHE A 66 -8.74 12.95 -3.05
CA PHE A 66 -8.49 12.07 -4.18
C PHE A 66 -9.24 12.58 -5.42
N PRO A 67 -8.53 13.16 -6.41
CA PRO A 67 -9.15 13.58 -7.65
C PRO A 67 -9.56 12.35 -8.45
N TYR A 68 -10.85 12.27 -8.77
CA TYR A 68 -11.35 11.18 -9.59
C TYR A 68 -10.66 11.23 -10.96
N PRO A 69 -9.94 10.14 -11.34
CA PRO A 69 -9.01 10.18 -12.45
C PRO A 69 -9.72 10.26 -13.81
N PRO A 70 -9.08 10.83 -14.84
CA PRO A 70 -9.60 10.80 -16.19
C PRO A 70 -9.50 9.38 -16.79
N HIS A 71 -10.24 9.17 -17.88
CA HIS A 71 -10.22 7.94 -18.68
C HIS A 71 -10.67 6.68 -17.93
N SER A 72 -11.44 6.82 -16.86
CA SER A 72 -12.10 5.71 -16.18
C SER A 72 -13.49 6.12 -15.73
N THR A 73 -14.38 5.14 -15.70
CA THR A 73 -15.73 5.27 -15.15
C THR A 73 -15.99 4.28 -14.02
N ASP A 74 -14.99 3.44 -13.70
CA ASP A 74 -15.05 2.41 -12.68
C ASP A 74 -13.77 2.48 -11.84
N VAL A 75 -13.79 3.30 -10.79
CA VAL A 75 -12.63 3.55 -9.92
C VAL A 75 -12.90 2.95 -8.55
N HIS A 76 -12.02 2.08 -8.08
CA HIS A 76 -12.22 1.28 -6.87
C HIS A 76 -11.28 1.69 -5.74
N HIS A 77 -11.77 1.54 -4.50
CA HIS A 77 -10.99 1.66 -3.27
C HIS A 77 -10.44 0.29 -2.83
N GLU A 78 -9.24 0.27 -2.26
CA GLU A 78 -8.61 -0.91 -1.66
C GLU A 78 -7.88 -0.43 -0.39
N VAL A 79 -8.46 -0.60 0.81
CA VAL A 79 -7.76 -0.26 2.07
C VAL A 79 -6.59 -1.21 2.34
N GLU A 80 -5.41 -0.67 2.60
CA GLU A 80 -4.20 -1.46 2.84
C GLU A 80 -3.34 -0.88 3.97
N MET A 81 -2.49 -1.73 4.56
CA MET A 81 -1.37 -1.30 5.40
C MET A 81 -0.16 -0.98 4.51
N LEU A 82 0.43 0.20 4.68
CA LEU A 82 1.71 0.54 4.08
C LEU A 82 2.84 0.23 5.08
N VAL A 83 3.89 -0.42 4.60
CA VAL A 83 5.12 -0.73 5.35
C VAL A 83 6.25 0.14 4.77
N ALA A 84 6.89 0.96 5.61
CA ALA A 84 8.00 1.82 5.19
C ALA A 84 9.35 1.27 5.66
N LEU A 85 10.36 1.24 4.77
CA LEU A 85 11.66 0.64 5.07
C LEU A 85 12.73 1.69 5.38
N LYS A 86 13.39 1.59 6.54
CA LYS A 86 14.52 2.45 6.94
C LYS A 86 15.86 2.00 6.36
N SER A 87 15.93 0.76 5.89
CA SER A 87 17.10 0.16 5.27
C SER A 87 16.64 -0.96 4.32
N GLY A 88 17.57 -1.67 3.71
CA GLY A 88 17.21 -2.81 2.86
C GLY A 88 18.43 -3.63 2.50
N GLY A 89 18.32 -4.39 1.44
CA GLY A 89 19.33 -5.34 0.98
C GLY A 89 18.76 -6.26 -0.09
N THR A 90 19.52 -7.29 -0.41
CA THR A 90 19.11 -8.41 -1.26
C THR A 90 19.11 -9.68 -0.43
N LYS A 91 18.20 -10.63 -0.71
CA LYS A 91 18.13 -11.93 -0.03
C LYS A 91 18.05 -11.79 1.50
N ILE A 92 17.21 -10.87 1.96
CA ILE A 92 16.92 -10.62 3.37
C ILE A 92 16.22 -11.86 3.95
N SER A 93 16.68 -12.33 5.11
CA SER A 93 16.08 -13.48 5.78
C SER A 93 14.76 -13.09 6.47
N LEU A 94 13.86 -14.05 6.71
CA LEU A 94 12.60 -13.79 7.40
C LEU A 94 12.82 -13.20 8.81
N GLU A 95 13.85 -13.68 9.51
CA GLU A 95 14.18 -13.28 10.87
C GLU A 95 14.69 -11.83 10.94
N SER A 96 15.35 -11.36 9.89
CA SER A 96 15.92 -10.00 9.81
C SER A 96 15.00 -8.99 9.12
N ALA A 97 13.94 -9.46 8.47
CA ALA A 97 13.09 -8.61 7.64
C ALA A 97 12.46 -7.42 8.38
N LEU A 98 11.99 -7.63 9.63
CA LEU A 98 11.38 -6.55 10.43
C LEU A 98 12.39 -5.50 10.90
N ASP A 99 13.68 -5.85 11.01
CA ASP A 99 14.73 -4.89 11.38
C ASP A 99 14.91 -3.80 10.32
N HIS A 100 14.46 -4.04 9.09
CA HIS A 100 14.47 -3.08 8.00
C HIS A 100 13.28 -2.12 8.01
N VAL A 101 12.26 -2.36 8.84
CA VAL A 101 11.05 -1.53 8.90
C VAL A 101 11.29 -0.27 9.74
N TRP A 102 10.91 0.87 9.16
CA TRP A 102 10.80 2.16 9.84
C TRP A 102 9.47 2.27 10.58
N GLY A 103 8.36 1.97 9.91
CA GLY A 103 7.02 2.17 10.44
C GLY A 103 5.91 1.80 9.46
N TYR A 104 4.69 2.15 9.84
CA TYR A 104 3.45 1.72 9.16
C TYR A 104 2.46 2.87 8.99
N ALA A 105 1.60 2.80 7.96
CA ALA A 105 0.48 3.73 7.78
C ALA A 105 -0.75 2.99 7.22
N VAL A 106 -1.91 3.62 7.36
CA VAL A 106 -3.09 3.29 6.54
C VAL A 106 -2.96 3.97 5.18
N CYS A 107 -3.26 3.24 4.11
CA CYS A 107 -3.27 3.76 2.75
C CYS A 107 -4.42 3.16 1.92
N LEU A 108 -4.65 3.72 0.74
CA LEU A 108 -5.62 3.23 -0.23
C LEU A 108 -4.93 2.93 -1.57
N ASP A 109 -5.08 1.71 -2.10
CA ASP A 109 -4.68 1.37 -3.46
C ASP A 109 -5.81 1.67 -4.46
N MET A 110 -5.87 2.93 -4.89
CA MET A 110 -6.90 3.36 -5.84
C MET A 110 -6.64 2.77 -7.23
N THR A 111 -7.70 2.26 -7.85
CA THR A 111 -7.60 1.50 -9.09
C THR A 111 -8.61 1.96 -10.13
N ARG A 112 -8.15 2.27 -11.35
CA ARG A 112 -9.03 2.34 -12.54
C ARG A 112 -9.36 0.92 -12.98
N ARG A 113 -10.43 0.36 -12.41
CA ARG A 113 -10.75 -1.07 -12.46
C ARG A 113 -11.06 -1.53 -13.87
N ASP A 114 -11.79 -0.72 -14.63
CA ASP A 114 -12.05 -0.92 -16.06
C ASP A 114 -10.75 -1.15 -16.84
N LEU A 115 -9.79 -0.22 -16.73
CA LEU A 115 -8.51 -0.29 -17.44
C LEU A 115 -7.63 -1.46 -16.95
N GLN A 116 -7.64 -1.74 -15.64
CA GLN A 116 -6.93 -2.91 -15.10
C GLN A 116 -7.52 -4.22 -15.66
N GLY A 117 -8.84 -4.30 -15.77
CA GLY A 117 -9.55 -5.45 -16.33
C GLY A 117 -9.20 -5.70 -17.79
N GLU A 118 -9.14 -4.65 -18.61
CA GLU A 118 -8.69 -4.74 -20.00
C GLU A 118 -7.24 -5.20 -20.11
N ALA A 119 -6.33 -4.60 -19.32
CA ALA A 119 -4.92 -4.99 -19.32
C ALA A 119 -4.74 -6.48 -18.97
N LYS A 120 -5.45 -6.97 -17.95
CA LYS A 120 -5.45 -8.39 -17.55
C LYS A 120 -5.90 -9.31 -18.68
N LYS A 121 -7.04 -8.99 -19.34
CA LYS A 121 -7.57 -9.79 -20.47
C LYS A 121 -6.59 -9.90 -21.63
N MET A 122 -5.78 -8.85 -21.84
CA MET A 122 -4.81 -8.78 -22.93
C MET A 122 -3.40 -9.26 -22.56
N GLY A 123 -3.15 -9.66 -21.31
CA GLY A 123 -1.80 -9.98 -20.83
C GLY A 123 -0.85 -8.77 -20.86
N ARG A 124 -1.39 -7.57 -20.64
CA ARG A 124 -0.65 -6.28 -20.65
C ARG A 124 -0.33 -5.81 -19.23
N PRO A 125 0.65 -4.91 -19.08
CA PRO A 125 1.05 -4.42 -17.76
C PRO A 125 0.00 -3.45 -17.20
N TRP A 126 -0.01 -3.26 -15.88
CA TRP A 126 -1.14 -2.69 -15.13
C TRP A 126 -0.99 -1.20 -14.79
N GLU A 127 0.05 -0.52 -15.25
CA GLU A 127 0.40 0.85 -14.85
C GLU A 127 -0.74 1.82 -15.10
N ILE A 128 -1.45 1.69 -16.23
CA ILE A 128 -2.63 2.53 -16.49
C ILE A 128 -3.74 2.27 -15.46
N GLY A 129 -3.90 1.05 -14.95
CA GLY A 129 -4.89 0.72 -13.93
C GLY A 129 -4.49 1.12 -12.52
N LYS A 130 -3.18 1.06 -12.20
CA LYS A 130 -2.67 1.10 -10.82
C LYS A 130 -1.70 2.25 -10.51
N ALA A 131 -0.95 2.79 -11.46
CA ALA A 131 0.14 3.75 -11.23
C ALA A 131 -0.17 5.17 -11.76
N PHE A 132 -1.44 5.56 -11.70
CA PHE A 132 -1.89 6.90 -12.11
C PHE A 132 -1.72 7.92 -10.98
N GLU A 133 -1.87 9.20 -11.32
CA GLU A 133 -1.66 10.33 -10.42
C GLU A 133 -2.52 10.20 -9.15
N ARG A 134 -1.90 10.43 -7.98
CA ARG A 134 -2.56 10.39 -6.65
C ARG A 134 -3.29 9.07 -6.37
N SER A 135 -2.90 7.97 -7.02
CA SER A 135 -3.52 6.64 -6.85
C SER A 135 -3.18 5.94 -5.53
N GLY A 136 -2.43 6.58 -4.62
CA GLY A 136 -2.09 6.05 -3.30
C GLY A 136 -2.35 7.03 -2.15
N PRO A 137 -3.60 7.43 -1.84
CA PRO A 137 -3.89 8.17 -0.63
C PRO A 137 -3.31 7.48 0.62
N VAL A 138 -2.64 8.24 1.49
CA VAL A 138 -1.88 7.68 2.63
C VAL A 138 -1.94 8.59 3.84
N GLY A 139 -2.11 7.99 5.03
CA GLY A 139 -2.04 8.70 6.30
C GLY A 139 -0.61 8.97 6.76
N PRO A 140 -0.42 9.61 7.93
CA PRO A 140 0.91 9.73 8.52
C PRO A 140 1.49 8.35 8.82
N LEU A 141 2.80 8.19 8.63
CA LEU A 141 3.54 7.02 9.06
C LEU A 141 3.77 7.04 10.57
N HIS A 142 3.51 5.92 11.22
CA HIS A 142 3.76 5.68 12.64
C HIS A 142 5.02 4.84 12.83
N PRO A 143 6.01 5.28 13.63
CA PRO A 143 7.23 4.53 13.85
C PRO A 143 6.97 3.15 14.46
N ALA A 144 7.63 2.12 13.94
CA ALA A 144 7.57 0.77 14.53
C ALA A 144 8.13 0.73 15.96
N SER A 145 8.97 1.69 16.34
CA SER A 145 9.44 1.86 17.73
C SER A 145 8.33 2.27 18.70
N GLU A 146 7.23 2.84 18.21
CA GLU A 146 6.09 3.27 19.03
C GLU A 146 4.96 2.23 19.02
N ILE A 147 4.62 1.71 17.84
CA ILE A 147 3.45 0.81 17.66
C ILE A 147 3.84 -0.67 17.52
N GLY A 148 5.12 -1.00 17.54
CA GLY A 148 5.63 -2.35 17.28
C GLY A 148 5.45 -2.78 15.83
N HIS A 149 5.30 -4.08 15.60
CA HIS A 149 5.06 -4.69 14.29
C HIS A 149 3.68 -5.36 14.27
N PRO A 150 2.61 -4.64 13.85
CA PRO A 150 1.26 -5.17 13.85
C PRO A 150 1.11 -6.42 12.99
N SER A 151 0.61 -7.51 13.59
CA SER A 151 0.37 -8.80 12.93
C SER A 151 -1.11 -9.23 12.96
N ASN A 152 -1.92 -8.50 13.71
CA ASN A 152 -3.35 -8.62 13.88
C ASN A 152 -3.93 -7.22 14.12
N GLY A 153 -5.23 -7.07 13.89
CA GLY A 153 -5.91 -5.79 14.04
C GLY A 153 -6.91 -5.60 12.92
N ARG A 154 -8.12 -5.17 13.30
CA ARG A 154 -9.22 -4.92 12.38
C ARG A 154 -8.81 -3.89 11.33
N VAL A 155 -9.05 -4.23 10.07
CA VAL A 155 -8.90 -3.38 8.89
C VAL A 155 -10.31 -3.06 8.41
N GLU A 156 -10.68 -1.78 8.34
CA GLU A 156 -11.99 -1.39 7.82
C GLU A 156 -11.92 -0.18 6.89
N LEU A 157 -12.86 -0.11 5.96
CA LEU A 157 -13.14 1.07 5.14
C LEU A 157 -14.64 1.31 5.04
N LYS A 158 -15.05 2.55 5.31
CA LYS A 158 -16.41 3.06 5.11
C LYS A 158 -16.43 4.07 3.98
N VAL A 159 -17.54 4.12 3.25
CA VAL A 159 -17.83 5.16 2.26
C VAL A 159 -19.13 5.83 2.67
N ASN A 160 -19.09 7.12 2.99
CA ASN A 160 -20.23 7.89 3.49
C ASN A 160 -20.89 7.24 4.73
N GLY A 161 -20.07 6.66 5.61
CA GLY A 161 -20.51 5.94 6.82
C GLY A 161 -20.89 4.47 6.60
N ASP A 162 -21.10 4.03 5.37
CA ASP A 162 -21.44 2.63 5.06
C ASP A 162 -20.19 1.76 5.00
N LEU A 163 -20.15 0.68 5.79
CA LEU A 163 -19.04 -0.28 5.77
C LEU A 163 -18.95 -0.97 4.40
N ARG A 164 -17.79 -0.85 3.74
CA ARG A 164 -17.51 -1.47 2.43
C ARG A 164 -16.48 -2.58 2.51
N GLN A 165 -15.40 -2.37 3.28
CA GLN A 165 -14.38 -3.39 3.50
C GLN A 165 -14.19 -3.67 4.98
N GLU A 166 -14.00 -4.94 5.31
CA GLU A 166 -13.68 -5.40 6.65
C GLU A 166 -12.79 -6.65 6.58
N GLY A 167 -11.79 -6.68 7.45
CA GLY A 167 -10.91 -7.83 7.64
C GLY A 167 -10.01 -7.63 8.86
N ASP A 168 -8.98 -8.46 8.97
CA ASP A 168 -7.95 -8.35 10.01
C ASP A 168 -6.56 -8.60 9.40
N LEU A 169 -5.52 -7.91 9.90
CA LEU A 169 -4.13 -8.11 9.46
C LEU A 169 -3.66 -9.57 9.59
N ASN A 170 -4.23 -10.34 10.50
CA ASN A 170 -3.95 -11.77 10.64
C ASN A 170 -4.41 -12.60 9.43
N GLN A 171 -5.25 -12.05 8.55
CA GLN A 171 -5.73 -12.69 7.32
C GLN A 171 -4.79 -12.48 6.12
N MET A 172 -3.71 -11.69 6.28
CA MET A 172 -2.71 -11.55 5.22
C MET A 172 -2.08 -12.91 4.89
N ILE A 173 -2.02 -13.28 3.61
CA ILE A 173 -1.47 -14.57 3.14
C ILE A 173 0.06 -14.57 3.24
N TRP A 174 0.67 -13.46 2.82
CA TRP A 174 2.10 -13.18 2.94
C TRP A 174 2.29 -12.05 3.95
N LYS A 175 2.86 -12.41 5.11
CA LYS A 175 3.12 -11.48 6.20
C LYS A 175 4.24 -10.50 5.83
N VAL A 176 4.35 -9.40 6.58
CA VAL A 176 5.36 -8.37 6.36
C VAL A 176 6.79 -8.93 6.20
N PRO A 177 7.27 -9.84 7.08
CA PRO A 177 8.59 -10.43 6.90
C PRO A 177 8.75 -11.17 5.57
N GLU A 178 7.70 -11.89 5.14
CA GLU A 178 7.71 -12.70 3.93
C GLU A 178 7.66 -11.84 2.67
N MET A 179 6.89 -10.75 2.67
CA MET A 179 6.87 -9.79 1.57
C MET A 179 8.25 -9.15 1.35
N ILE A 180 8.92 -8.74 2.44
CA ILE A 180 10.25 -8.13 2.38
C ILE A 180 11.27 -9.16 1.87
N ALA A 181 11.28 -10.37 2.44
CA ALA A 181 12.18 -11.44 2.00
C ALA A 181 11.99 -11.75 0.51
N TYR A 182 10.75 -11.99 0.08
CA TYR A 182 10.42 -12.29 -1.31
C TYR A 182 10.84 -11.17 -2.27
N LEU A 183 10.44 -9.91 -1.99
CA LEU A 183 10.83 -8.78 -2.82
C LEU A 183 12.36 -8.64 -2.93
N SER A 184 13.08 -8.92 -1.84
CA SER A 184 14.54 -8.82 -1.81
C SER A 184 15.28 -9.87 -2.65
N GLU A 185 14.58 -10.91 -3.13
CA GLU A 185 15.13 -11.86 -4.10
C GLU A 185 15.19 -11.27 -5.52
N TYR A 186 14.25 -10.38 -5.85
CA TYR A 186 14.10 -9.79 -7.18
C TYR A 186 14.60 -8.35 -7.27
N PHE A 187 14.59 -7.62 -6.16
CA PHE A 187 14.97 -6.22 -6.10
C PHE A 187 15.93 -5.97 -4.94
N GLU A 188 16.93 -5.12 -5.16
CA GLU A 188 17.65 -4.53 -4.03
C GLU A 188 16.76 -3.50 -3.34
N LEU A 189 16.22 -3.90 -2.19
CA LEU A 189 15.44 -3.02 -1.32
C LEU A 189 16.35 -1.97 -0.69
N LYS A 190 15.85 -0.75 -0.52
CA LYS A 190 16.60 0.37 0.05
C LYS A 190 15.76 1.14 1.06
N ALA A 191 16.45 1.94 1.87
CA ALA A 191 15.82 2.99 2.64
C ALA A 191 14.92 3.87 1.74
N GLY A 192 13.71 4.14 2.21
CA GLY A 192 12.71 4.91 1.48
C GLY A 192 11.78 4.05 0.60
N ASP A 193 12.07 2.77 0.39
CA ASP A 193 11.11 1.88 -0.25
C ASP A 193 9.91 1.66 0.69
N VAL A 194 8.73 1.54 0.08
CA VAL A 194 7.49 1.22 0.80
C VAL A 194 6.76 0.07 0.11
N ILE A 195 5.96 -0.66 0.88
CA ILE A 195 5.18 -1.82 0.43
C ILE A 195 3.73 -1.62 0.86
N MET A 196 2.79 -1.58 -0.08
CA MET A 196 1.35 -1.67 0.17
C MET A 196 0.97 -3.16 0.25
N ALA A 197 0.40 -3.57 1.40
CA ALA A 197 0.36 -4.94 1.87
C ALA A 197 -0.86 -5.76 1.41
N GLY A 198 -1.65 -5.25 0.46
CA GLY A 198 -2.88 -5.87 -0.01
C GLY A 198 -4.10 -5.44 0.81
N THR A 199 -5.27 -5.83 0.31
CA THR A 199 -6.57 -5.36 0.81
C THR A 199 -7.52 -6.51 1.14
N PRO A 200 -8.38 -6.40 2.17
CA PRO A 200 -9.42 -7.39 2.45
C PRO A 200 -10.55 -7.33 1.41
N SER A 201 -11.52 -8.25 1.53
CA SER A 201 -12.70 -8.28 0.67
C SER A 201 -13.55 -7.00 0.76
N GLY A 202 -14.46 -6.80 -0.21
CA GLY A 202 -15.37 -5.65 -0.25
C GLY A 202 -14.90 -4.45 -1.08
N VAL A 203 -13.87 -4.65 -1.90
CA VAL A 203 -13.41 -3.69 -2.91
C VAL A 203 -14.57 -3.26 -3.81
N ASN A 204 -14.82 -1.96 -3.93
CA ASN A 204 -15.98 -1.44 -4.65
C ASN A 204 -15.71 -0.06 -5.26
N ALA A 205 -16.60 0.36 -6.16
CA ALA A 205 -16.53 1.64 -6.85
C ALA A 205 -16.81 2.82 -5.92
N ILE A 206 -16.18 3.95 -6.24
CA ILE A 206 -16.42 5.27 -5.65
C ILE A 206 -16.89 6.25 -6.73
N VAL A 207 -17.50 7.35 -6.30
CA VAL A 207 -17.88 8.49 -7.16
C VAL A 207 -17.40 9.81 -6.56
N ARG A 208 -17.38 10.88 -7.38
CA ARG A 208 -17.08 12.23 -6.89
C ARG A 208 -18.04 12.62 -5.77
N GLY A 209 -17.52 13.22 -4.72
CA GLY A 209 -18.26 13.60 -3.51
C GLY A 209 -18.27 12.54 -2.41
N ASP A 210 -17.83 11.31 -2.68
CA ASP A 210 -17.71 10.29 -1.63
C ASP A 210 -16.65 10.65 -0.59
N LEU A 211 -16.95 10.37 0.67
CA LEU A 211 -16.00 10.37 1.78
C LEU A 211 -15.59 8.95 2.10
N MET A 212 -14.31 8.63 1.95
CA MET A 212 -13.72 7.36 2.35
C MET A 212 -13.06 7.50 3.73
N GLU A 213 -13.42 6.62 4.66
CA GLU A 213 -12.86 6.56 6.01
C GLU A 213 -12.29 5.16 6.24
N ALA A 214 -10.96 5.06 6.24
CA ALA A 214 -10.23 3.82 6.45
C ALA A 214 -9.56 3.80 7.83
N SER A 215 -9.49 2.64 8.46
CA SER A 215 -8.74 2.47 9.70
C SER A 215 -8.14 1.07 9.84
N ILE A 216 -7.00 1.02 10.52
CA ILE A 216 -6.33 -0.23 10.90
C ILE A 216 -6.02 -0.15 12.39
N ALA A 217 -6.62 -1.04 13.17
CA ALA A 217 -6.41 -1.09 14.62
C ALA A 217 -4.92 -1.29 14.94
N GLY A 218 -4.39 -0.46 15.85
CA GLY A 218 -2.97 -0.48 16.21
C GLY A 218 -2.04 0.27 15.23
N VAL A 219 -2.56 0.82 14.13
CA VAL A 219 -1.80 1.67 13.20
C VAL A 219 -2.33 3.10 13.24
N SER A 220 -3.39 3.40 12.47
CA SER A 220 -3.98 4.74 12.39
C SER A 220 -5.32 4.72 11.64
N SER A 221 -5.85 5.91 11.34
CA SER A 221 -7.00 6.12 10.47
C SER A 221 -6.67 7.13 9.38
N LEU A 222 -7.39 7.06 8.26
CA LEU A 222 -7.23 7.90 7.09
C LEU A 222 -8.63 8.32 6.58
N SER A 223 -8.81 9.61 6.34
CA SER A 223 -10.03 10.17 5.72
C SER A 223 -9.66 10.82 4.39
N VAL A 224 -10.40 10.48 3.34
CA VAL A 224 -10.12 10.93 1.96
C VAL A 224 -11.43 11.33 1.28
N THR A 225 -11.50 12.58 0.81
CA THR A 225 -12.64 13.07 0.02
C THR A 225 -12.37 12.91 -1.47
N VAL A 226 -13.31 12.32 -2.21
CA VAL A 226 -13.22 12.20 -3.67
C VAL A 226 -13.67 13.50 -4.32
N ILE A 227 -12.78 14.14 -5.09
CA ILE A 227 -13.02 15.43 -5.77
C ILE A 227 -13.05 15.30 -7.30
#